data_AF-A0A946ZBR3-F1
#
_entry.id   AF-A0A946ZBR3-F1
#
_cell.length_a   1.000
_cell.length_b   1.000
_cell.length_c   1.000
_cell.angle_alpha   90.00
_cell.angle_beta   90.00
_cell.angle_gamma   90.00
#
_symmetry.space_group_name_H-M   'P 1'
#
loop_
_entity.id
_entity.type
_entity.pdbx_description
1 polymer ?
#
loop_
_entity_poly.entity_id
_entity_poly.type
_entity_poly.pdbx_seq_one_letter_code
_entity_poly.pdbx_strand_id
1 'polypeptide(L)' 'MRFRLTLLLVLSFFLYKTQGQAPDKPTSSDIYHSIQKLNFLGSALYIAAHPDDENTRLISYLSNGVKARTGYLSITRGDG' A
#
# COMPACT_ATOMS: atom_id res chain seq x y z
N MET A 1 21.17 42.67 -18.72
CA MET A 1 20.34 41.47 -18.99
C MET A 1 20.35 40.44 -17.86
N ARG A 2 21.52 40.07 -17.30
CA ARG A 2 21.64 39.02 -16.26
C ARG A 2 20.74 39.23 -15.03
N PHE A 3 20.70 40.44 -14.46
CA PHE A 3 19.89 40.76 -13.27
C PHE A 3 18.37 40.54 -13.46
N ARG A 4 17.84 40.89 -14.65
CA ARG A 4 16.41 40.68 -14.97
C ARG A 4 16.05 39.20 -15.09
N LEU A 5 17.00 38.39 -15.59
CA LEU A 5 16.83 36.95 -15.72
C LEU A 5 16.80 36.26 -14.35
N THR A 6 17.70 36.67 -13.43
CA THR A 6 17.71 36.15 -12.05
C THR A 6 16.42 36.51 -11.32
N LEU A 7 15.90 37.73 -11.50
CA LEU A 7 14.65 38.17 -10.89
C LEU A 7 13.44 37.34 -11.38
N LEU A 8 13.36 37.06 -12.68
CA LEU A 8 12.32 36.21 -13.26
C LEU A 8 12.38 34.77 -12.73
N LEU A 9 13.58 34.24 -12.52
CA LEU A 9 13.79 32.88 -12.01
C LEU A 9 13.35 32.75 -10.55
N VAL A 10 13.65 33.75 -9.72
CA VAL A 10 13.17 33.82 -8.33
C VAL A 10 11.65 33.95 -8.28
N LEU A 11 11.06 34.83 -9.12
CA LEU A 11 9.62 35.03 -9.15
C LEU A 11 8.86 33.76 -9.58
N SER A 12 9.38 33.02 -10.54
CA SER A 12 8.84 31.71 -10.97
C SER A 12 8.78 30.72 -9.80
N PHE A 13 9.83 30.69 -8.97
CA PHE A 13 9.89 29.80 -7.81
C PHE A 13 8.81 30.11 -6.76
N PHE A 14 8.47 31.39 -6.58
CA PHE A 14 7.40 31.83 -5.67
C PHE A 14 5.97 31.52 -6.15
N LEU A 15 5.79 31.21 -7.44
CA LEU A 15 4.48 30.91 -8.02
C LEU A 15 4.11 29.41 -7.97
N TYR A 16 5.02 28.54 -7.55
CA TYR A 16 4.72 27.12 -7.38
C TYR A 16 3.81 26.93 -6.16
N LYS A 17 2.53 26.62 -6.42
CA LYS A 17 1.63 26.14 -5.37
C LYS A 17 2.03 24.73 -4.96
N THR A 18 2.34 24.54 -3.69
CA THR A 18 2.52 23.22 -3.10
C THR A 18 1.16 22.51 -3.05
N GLN A 19 1.00 21.46 -3.86
CA GLN A 19 -0.14 20.56 -3.78
C GLN A 19 0.13 19.56 -2.66
N GLY A 20 -0.62 19.65 -1.56
CA GLY A 20 -0.60 18.65 -0.50
C GLY A 20 -1.50 17.47 -0.86
N GLN A 21 -1.09 16.26 -0.50
CA GLN A 21 -1.95 15.08 -0.63
C GLN A 21 -2.98 15.07 0.50
N ALA A 22 -4.24 14.78 0.17
CA ALA A 22 -5.26 14.58 1.20
C ALA A 22 -4.93 13.33 2.04
N PRO A 23 -5.10 13.36 3.37
CA PRO A 23 -4.90 12.17 4.19
C PRO A 23 -5.91 11.08 3.83
N ASP A 24 -5.49 9.82 3.92
CA ASP A 24 -6.39 8.68 3.84
C ASP A 24 -7.43 8.73 4.96
N LYS A 25 -8.69 8.51 4.60
CA LYS A 25 -9.82 8.51 5.54
C LYS A 25 -10.39 7.09 5.62
N PRO A 26 -9.88 6.24 6.52
CA PRO A 26 -10.40 4.89 6.67
C PRO A 26 -11.87 4.93 7.08
N THR A 27 -12.64 3.97 6.58
CA THR A 27 -14.04 3.81 6.98
C THR A 27 -14.12 3.24 8.40
N SER A 28 -15.29 3.36 9.04
CA SER A 28 -15.53 2.72 10.35
C SER A 28 -15.30 1.20 10.30
N SER A 29 -15.63 0.55 9.18
CA SER A 29 -15.34 -0.87 8.94
C SER A 29 -13.84 -1.15 8.88
N ASP A 30 -13.04 -0.31 8.24
CA ASP A 30 -11.59 -0.50 8.14
C ASP A 30 -10.91 -0.39 9.51
N ILE A 31 -11.36 0.58 10.31
CA ILE A 31 -10.88 0.77 11.68
C ILE A 31 -11.26 -0.44 12.54
N TYR A 32 -12.53 -0.87 12.48
CA TYR A 32 -12.99 -2.04 13.21
C TYR A 32 -12.20 -3.30 12.84
N HIS A 33 -11.98 -3.51 11.54
CA HIS A 33 -11.20 -4.63 11.05
C HIS A 33 -9.74 -4.59 11.52
N SER A 34 -9.15 -3.39 11.54
CA SER A 34 -7.79 -3.17 12.03
C SER A 34 -7.66 -3.48 13.52
N ILE A 35 -8.66 -3.09 14.32
CA ILE A 35 -8.74 -3.44 15.75
C ILE A 35 -8.84 -4.96 15.92
N GLN A 36 -9.66 -5.65 15.14
CA GLN A 36 -9.76 -7.11 15.21
C GLN A 36 -8.42 -7.81 14.89
N LYS A 37 -7.63 -7.27 13.95
CA LYS A 37 -6.28 -7.79 13.63
C LYS A 37 -5.29 -7.64 14.79
N LEU A 38 -5.47 -6.69 15.71
CA LEU A 38 -4.59 -6.54 16.87
C LEU A 38 -4.70 -7.71 17.86
N ASN A 39 -5.83 -8.41 17.88
CA ASN A 39 -6.05 -9.56 18.78
C ASN A 39 -5.31 -10.84 18.32
N PHE A 40 -4.70 -10.82 17.14
CA PHE A 40 -3.95 -11.95 16.61
C PHE A 40 -2.55 -11.50 16.21
N LEU A 41 -1.54 -11.99 16.94
CA LEU A 41 -0.14 -11.57 16.74
C LEU A 41 0.61 -12.41 15.69
N GLY A 42 -0.04 -13.44 15.14
CA GLY A 42 0.58 -14.34 14.17
C GLY A 42 0.65 -13.73 12.76
N SER A 43 1.67 -14.15 12.02
CA SER A 43 1.79 -13.92 10.58
C SER A 43 1.75 -15.23 9.82
N ALA A 44 1.23 -15.19 8.60
CA ALA A 44 1.21 -16.32 7.69
C ALA A 44 1.76 -15.88 6.33
N LEU A 45 2.64 -16.68 5.74
CA LEU A 45 3.14 -16.46 4.39
C LEU A 45 2.82 -17.70 3.56
N TYR A 46 1.93 -17.55 2.58
CA TYR A 46 1.64 -18.59 1.61
C TYR A 46 2.66 -18.51 0.47
N ILE A 47 3.39 -19.59 0.23
CA ILE A 47 4.43 -19.67 -0.80
C ILE A 47 3.96 -20.64 -1.89
N ALA A 48 4.04 -20.20 -3.14
CA ALA A 48 3.67 -20.98 -4.31
C ALA A 48 4.80 -20.97 -5.36
N ALA A 49 4.85 -22.00 -6.21
CA ALA A 49 5.84 -22.06 -7.28
C ALA A 49 5.49 -21.06 -8.40
N HIS A 50 4.21 -21.05 -8.80
CA HIS A 50 3.68 -20.19 -9.85
C HIS A 50 2.50 -19.34 -9.34
N PRO A 51 2.18 -18.23 -10.00
CA PRO A 51 1.09 -17.36 -9.57
C PRO A 51 -0.29 -18.03 -9.60
N ASP A 52 -0.49 -19.05 -10.43
CA ASP A 52 -1.73 -19.83 -10.59
C ASP A 52 -1.93 -20.94 -9.55
N ASP A 53 -0.90 -21.28 -8.78
CA ASP A 53 -0.95 -22.22 -7.65
C ASP A 53 -1.57 -21.60 -6.37
N GLU A 54 -2.17 -20.40 -6.48
CA GLU A 54 -2.75 -19.71 -5.33
C GLU A 54 -4.02 -20.41 -4.80
N ASN A 55 -4.14 -20.44 -3.47
CA ASN A 55 -5.39 -20.84 -2.82
C ASN A 55 -6.05 -19.60 -2.18
N THR A 56 -6.80 -18.86 -3.00
CA THR A 56 -7.47 -17.61 -2.59
C THR A 56 -8.40 -17.82 -1.38
N ARG A 57 -9.02 -19.00 -1.25
CA ARG A 57 -9.89 -19.34 -0.10
C ARG A 57 -9.10 -19.40 1.20
N LEU A 58 -7.96 -20.10 1.19
CA LEU A 58 -7.09 -20.19 2.35
C LEU A 58 -6.51 -18.82 2.72
N ILE A 59 -6.01 -18.06 1.74
CA ILE A 59 -5.45 -16.72 1.95
C ILE A 59 -6.52 -15.79 2.56
N SER A 60 -7.75 -15.84 2.05
CA SER A 60 -8.87 -15.06 2.58
C SER A 60 -9.28 -15.49 3.98
N TYR A 61 -9.29 -16.78 4.27
CA TYR A 61 -9.58 -17.30 5.60
C TYR A 61 -8.55 -16.83 6.62
N LEU A 62 -7.26 -16.87 6.28
CA LEU A 62 -6.20 -16.40 7.16
C LEU A 62 -6.30 -14.87 7.39
N SER A 63 -6.49 -14.08 6.33
CA SER A 63 -6.53 -12.61 6.42
C SER A 63 -7.81 -12.06 7.07
N ASN A 64 -8.97 -12.65 6.77
CA ASN A 64 -10.29 -12.12 7.15
C ASN A 64 -11.01 -12.96 8.21
N GLY A 65 -10.81 -14.28 8.24
CA GLY A 65 -11.38 -15.15 9.27
C GLY A 65 -10.54 -15.10 10.53
N VAL A 66 -9.29 -15.56 10.42
CA VAL A 66 -8.32 -15.63 11.53
C VAL A 66 -7.76 -14.25 11.89
N LYS A 67 -7.81 -13.29 10.95
CA LYS A 67 -7.20 -11.95 11.09
C LYS A 67 -5.67 -11.98 11.15
N ALA A 68 -5.06 -13.04 10.63
CA ALA A 68 -3.61 -13.15 10.49
C ALA A 68 -3.05 -12.14 9.49
N ARG A 69 -1.87 -11.60 9.79
CA ARG A 69 -1.10 -10.85 8.80
C ARG A 69 -0.63 -11.83 7.72
N THR A 70 -1.39 -11.89 6.62
CA THR A 70 -1.22 -12.89 5.57
C THR A 70 -0.54 -12.26 4.37
N GLY A 71 0.56 -12.86 3.90
CA GLY A 71 1.24 -12.52 2.66
C GLY A 71 1.17 -13.68 1.67
N TYR A 72 1.28 -13.37 0.38
CA TYR A 72 1.40 -14.32 -0.71
C TYR A 72 2.71 -14.09 -1.45
N LEU A 73 3.45 -15.15 -1.76
CA LEU A 73 4.68 -15.12 -2.54
C LEU A 73 4.66 -16.22 -3.59
N SER A 74 4.70 -15.84 -4.86
CA SER A 74 5.05 -16.75 -5.96
C SER A 74 6.56 -16.67 -6.21
N ILE A 75 7.21 -17.83 -6.34
CA ILE A 75 8.65 -17.92 -6.63
C ILE A 75 8.94 -17.52 -8.08
N THR A 76 8.00 -17.76 -8.99
CA THR A 76 8.13 -17.43 -10.41
C THR A 76 7.13 -16.34 -10.82
N ARG A 77 7.41 -15.68 -11.95
CA ARG A 77 6.49 -14.70 -12.54
C ARG A 77 5.28 -15.35 -13.23
N GLY A 78 5.32 -16.67 -13.47
CA GLY A 78 4.28 -17.39 -14.22
C GLY A 78 4.40 -17.23 -15.75
N ASP A 79 5.61 -17.11 -16.29
CA ASP A 79 5.87 -16.99 -17.73
C ASP A 79 5.76 -18.35 -18.49
N GLY A 80 4.90 -19.26 -18.01
CA GLY A 80 4.64 -20.55 -18.67
C GLY A 80 4.09 -20.41 -20.07
#